data_AF-A0A937HYB5-F1
#
_entry.id   AF-A0A937HYB5-F1
#
_cell.length_a   1.000
_cell.length_b   1.000
_cell.length_c   1.000
_cell.angle_alpha   90.00
_cell.angle_beta   90.00
_cell.angle_gamma   90.00
#
_symmetry.space_group_name_H-M   'P 1'
#
loop_
_entity.id
_entity.type
_entity.pdbx_description
1 polymer ?
#
loop_
_entity_poly.entity_id
_entity_poly.type
_entity_poly.pdbx_seq_one_letter_code
_entity_poly.pdbx_strand_id
1 'polypeptide(L)'
;MNIFFFVIIVVFFLSIYKYYSSNKNINSKEFNRKNIDLIINAKISNLPTLNNDTNNVIIFNDGYSNEIKSDKTRSFWNLLKER
;
A
#
# COMPACT_ATOMS: atom_id res chain seq x y z
N MET A 1 14.14 18.26 -27.06
CA MET A 1 12.86 18.45 -26.36
C MET A 1 12.28 19.80 -26.75
N ASN A 2 11.03 19.85 -27.21
CA ASN A 2 10.37 21.12 -27.51
C ASN A 2 10.08 21.86 -26.19
N ILE A 3 10.39 23.15 -26.12
CA ILE A 3 10.12 24.00 -24.96
C ILE A 3 8.64 23.95 -24.55
N PHE A 4 7.74 23.85 -25.54
CA PHE A 4 6.32 23.69 -25.30
C PHE A 4 5.99 22.43 -24.48
N PHE A 5 6.59 21.28 -24.83
CA PHE A 5 6.40 20.03 -24.07
C PHE A 5 6.97 20.13 -22.66
N PHE A 6 8.11 20.80 -22.49
CA PHE A 6 8.68 21.03 -21.16
C PHE A 6 7.73 21.84 -20.27
N VAL A 7 7.12 22.90 -20.81
CA VAL A 7 6.13 23.72 -20.07
C VAL A 7 4.93 22.88 -19.64
N ILE A 8 4.38 22.04 -20.53
CA ILE A 8 3.25 21.16 -20.20
C ILE A 8 3.59 20.24 -19.02
N ILE A 9 4.79 19.64 -19.03
CA ILE A 9 5.25 18.75 -17.96
C ILE A 9 5.34 19.49 -16.63
N VAL A 10 5.90 20.71 -16.62
CA VAL A 10 5.98 21.53 -15.41
C VAL A 10 4.59 21.87 -14.89
N VAL A 11 3.67 22.30 -15.76
CA VAL A 11 2.28 22.61 -15.40
C VAL A 11 1.56 21.39 -14.81
N PHE A 12 1.78 20.21 -15.38
CA PHE A 12 1.23 18.95 -14.86
C PHE A 12 1.69 18.67 -13.43
N PHE A 13 3.00 18.74 -13.15
CA PHE A 13 3.52 18.52 -11.80
C PHE A 13 3.04 19.57 -10.80
N LEU A 14 2.96 20.84 -11.19
CA LEU A 14 2.40 21.90 -10.34
C LEU A 14 0.92 21.65 -10.03
N SER A 15 0.16 21.12 -11.00
CA SER A 15 -1.25 20.79 -10.81
C SER A 15 -1.44 19.62 -9.83
N ILE A 16 -0.62 18.57 -9.97
CA ILE A 16 -0.58 17.45 -9.02
C ILE A 16 -0.23 17.96 -7.62
N TYR A 17 0.86 18.73 -7.50
CA TYR A 17 1.30 19.27 -6.22
C TYR A 17 0.19 20.10 -5.57
N LYS A 18 -0.46 21.01 -6.31
CA LYS A 18 -1.57 21.81 -5.81
C LYS A 18 -2.75 20.97 -5.33
N TYR A 19 -3.09 19.90 -6.05
CA TYR A 19 -4.19 19.02 -5.68
C TYR A 19 -3.88 18.26 -4.38
N TYR A 20 -2.73 17.58 -4.32
CA TYR A 20 -2.37 16.74 -3.18
C TYR A 20 -1.99 17.52 -1.93
N SER A 21 -1.39 18.71 -2.08
CA SER A 21 -1.05 19.62 -0.98
C SER A 21 -2.22 20.54 -0.58
N SER A 22 -3.39 20.42 -1.22
CA SER A 22 -4.56 21.21 -0.83
C SER A 22 -4.99 20.88 0.60
N ASN A 23 -5.44 21.90 1.34
CA ASN A 23 -5.93 21.72 2.71
C ASN A 23 -7.05 20.67 2.78
N LYS A 24 -7.90 20.60 1.74
CA LYS A 24 -8.94 19.58 1.60
C LYS A 24 -8.37 18.16 1.64
N ASN A 25 -7.31 17.89 0.89
CA ASN A 25 -6.70 16.57 0.83
C ASN A 25 -5.91 16.25 2.11
N ILE A 26 -5.20 17.24 2.67
CA ILE A 26 -4.49 17.09 3.94
C ILE A 26 -5.47 16.76 5.07
N ASN A 27 -6.57 17.51 5.20
CA ASN A 27 -7.56 17.30 6.25
C ASN A 27 -8.29 15.96 6.09
N SER A 28 -8.64 15.57 4.86
CA SER A 28 -9.26 14.27 4.61
C SER A 28 -8.32 13.12 4.96
N LYS A 29 -7.04 13.23 4.59
CA LYS A 29 -6.01 12.25 4.94
C LYS A 29 -5.81 12.16 6.46
N GLU A 30 -5.76 13.29 7.14
CA GLU A 30 -5.62 13.35 8.60
C GLU A 30 -6.83 12.73 9.30
N PHE A 31 -8.04 13.09 8.87
CA PHE A 31 -9.28 12.51 9.39
C PHE A 31 -9.32 10.99 9.20
N ASN A 32 -9.02 10.50 8.00
CA ASN A 32 -9.02 9.05 7.72
C ASN A 32 -7.97 8.29 8.55
N ARG A 33 -6.80 8.90 8.79
CA ARG A 33 -5.74 8.29 9.62
C ARG A 33 -6.12 8.26 11.09
N LYS A 34 -6.67 9.36 11.61
CA LYS A 34 -7.11 9.45 13.01
C LYS A 34 -8.28 8.51 13.33
N ASN A 35 -9.11 8.19 12.34
CA ASN A 35 -10.33 7.39 12.52
C ASN A 35 -10.24 6.02 11.82
N ILE A 36 -9.03 5.51 11.56
CA ILE A 36 -8.85 4.28 10.77
C ILE A 36 -9.57 3.08 11.40
N ASP A 37 -9.53 2.95 12.72
CA ASP A 37 -10.17 1.85 13.44
C ASP A 37 -11.69 1.88 13.30
N LEU A 38 -12.30 3.06 13.46
CA LEU A 38 -13.74 3.25 13.29
C LEU A 38 -14.18 2.94 11.85
N ILE A 39 -13.39 3.42 10.86
CA ILE A 39 -13.65 3.18 9.44
C ILE A 39 -13.54 1.69 9.11
N ILE A 40 -12.53 1.00 9.63
CA ILE A 40 -12.34 -0.45 9.44
C ILE A 40 -13.49 -1.21 10.08
N ASN A 41 -13.84 -0.92 11.33
CA ASN A 41 -14.93 -1.60 12.04
C ASN A 41 -16.27 -1.45 11.31
N ALA A 42 -16.57 -0.24 10.82
CA ALA A 42 -17.79 0.02 10.03
C ALA A 42 -17.78 -0.66 8.65
N LYS A 43 -16.61 -0.93 8.07
CA LYS A 43 -16.48 -1.63 6.78
C LYS A 43 -16.52 -3.15 6.95
N ILE A 44 -15.92 -3.68 8.02
CA ILE A 44 -15.88 -5.11 8.35
C ILE A 44 -17.28 -5.67 8.63
N SER A 45 -18.19 -4.89 9.23
CA SER A 45 -19.56 -5.35 9.49
C SER A 45 -20.32 -5.81 8.22
N ASN A 46 -19.92 -5.30 7.04
CA ASN A 46 -20.53 -5.63 5.76
C ASN A 46 -19.68 -6.60 4.92
N LEU A 47 -18.54 -7.06 5.43
CA LEU A 47 -17.70 -8.03 4.74
C LEU A 47 -18.30 -9.44 4.94
N PRO A 48 -18.59 -10.19 3.86
CA PRO A 48 -18.99 -11.58 4.00
C PRO A 48 -17.83 -12.34 4.65
N THR A 49 -18.11 -12.96 5.79
CA THR A 49 -17.16 -13.85 6.45
C THR A 49 -17.37 -15.25 5.89
N LEU A 50 -16.27 -15.90 5.49
CA LEU A 50 -16.31 -17.31 5.16
C LEU A 50 -16.28 -18.08 6.49
N ASN A 51 -17.27 -18.92 6.74
CA ASN A 51 -17.21 -19.83 7.88
C ASN A 51 -15.95 -20.69 7.75
N ASN A 52 -15.25 -20.96 8.85
CA ASN A 52 -14.06 -21.81 8.82
C ASN A 52 -14.45 -23.27 8.53
N ASP A 53 -14.52 -23.61 7.25
CA ASP A 53 -14.79 -24.94 6.71
C ASP A 53 -13.50 -25.66 6.27
N THR A 54 -12.35 -25.02 6.44
CA THR A 54 -11.06 -25.51 5.96
C THR A 54 -10.27 -26.30 7.01
N ASN A 55 -10.81 -26.57 8.21
CA ASN A 55 -10.07 -27.24 9.31
C ASN A 55 -8.67 -26.64 9.56
N ASN A 56 -8.51 -25.31 9.41
CA ASN A 56 -7.22 -24.62 9.49
C ASN A 56 -6.15 -25.13 8.51
N VAL A 57 -6.54 -25.72 7.37
CA VAL A 57 -5.61 -26.12 6.29
C VAL A 57 -4.96 -24.89 5.64
N ILE A 58 -5.69 -23.75 5.60
CA ILE A 58 -5.15 -22.48 5.12
C ILE A 58 -4.58 -21.71 6.32
N ILE A 59 -3.29 -21.88 6.57
CA ILE A 59 -2.54 -21.06 7.52
C ILE A 59 -2.07 -19.80 6.78
N PHE A 60 -2.40 -18.62 7.33
CA PHE A 60 -1.89 -17.36 6.81
C PHE A 60 -0.36 -17.35 6.87
N ASN A 61 0.27 -17.39 5.70
CA ASN A 61 1.71 -17.27 5.52
C ASN A 61 2.00 -15.84 5.03
N ASP A 62 2.30 -14.94 5.95
CA ASP A 62 2.73 -13.57 5.65
C ASP A 62 4.15 -13.50 5.05
N GLY A 63 4.77 -14.66 4.79
CA GLY A 63 6.13 -14.79 4.30
C GLY A 63 7.18 -14.70 5.40
N TYR A 64 6.77 -14.40 6.63
CA TYR A 64 7.60 -14.39 7.84
C TYR A 64 7.35 -15.68 8.62
N SER A 65 8.42 -16.42 8.91
CA SER A 65 8.34 -17.49 9.88
C SER A 65 8.46 -16.89 11.29
N ASN A 66 7.68 -17.38 12.25
CA ASN A 66 7.86 -17.08 13.68
C ASN A 66 9.25 -17.49 14.21
N GLU A 67 10.02 -18.21 13.39
CA GLU A 67 11.44 -18.51 13.60
C GLU A 67 12.30 -17.56 12.75
N ILE A 68 13.20 -16.82 13.39
CA ILE A 68 14.27 -16.08 12.70
C ILE A 68 15.25 -17.13 12.15
N LYS A 69 14.97 -17.66 10.96
CA LYS A 69 15.95 -18.48 10.22
C LYS A 69 17.02 -17.52 9.70
N SER A 70 18.22 -17.57 10.31
CA SER A 70 19.36 -16.70 10.00
C SER A 70 19.76 -16.72 8.52
N ASP A 71 19.38 -17.78 7.80
CA ASP A 71 19.98 -18.08 6.49
C ASP A 71 18.95 -18.06 5.34
N LYS A 72 17.88 -17.26 5.45
CA LYS A 72 16.95 -17.12 4.32
C LYS A 72 17.61 -16.27 3.22
N THR A 73 18.40 -16.91 2.34
CA THR A 73 18.85 -16.29 1.10
C THR A 73 17.61 -15.93 0.28
N ARG A 74 17.19 -14.67 0.33
CA ARG A 74 16.06 -14.21 -0.48
C ARG A 74 16.43 -14.46 -1.94
N SER A 75 15.70 -15.36 -2.59
CA SER A 75 15.92 -15.76 -3.98
C SER A 75 15.95 -14.57 -4.93
N PHE A 76 15.26 -13.48 -4.57
CA PHE A 76 15.34 -12.19 -5.25
C PHE A 76 16.78 -11.70 -5.47
N TRP A 77 17.67 -11.81 -4.48
CA TRP A 77 19.07 -11.36 -4.63
C TRP A 77 19.89 -12.26 -5.56
N ASN A 78 19.49 -13.52 -5.73
CA ASN A 78 20.17 -14.41 -6.69
C ASN A 78 19.88 -14.00 -8.13
N LEU A 79 18.69 -13.44 -8.42
CA LEU A 79 18.36 -12.88 -9.73
C LEU A 79 19.24 -11.67 -10.11
N LEU A 80 19.77 -10.97 -9.10
CA LEU A 80 20.65 -9.81 -9.29
C LEU A 80 22.13 -10.19 -9.40
N LYS A 81 22.49 -11.45 -9.11
CA LYS A 81 23.88 -11.94 -9.20
C LYS A 81 24.26 -12.44 -10.58
N GLU A 82 23.30 -12.67 -11.48
CA GLU A 82 23.56 -13.11 -12.86
C GLU A 82 23.92 -11.95 -13.80
N ARG A 83 24.57 -10.89 -13.29
CA ARG A 83 25.08 -9.78 -14.11
C ARG A 83 26.47 -9.37 -13.69
#